data_AF-D2J678-F1
#
_entry.id   AF-D2J678-F1
#
_cell.length_a   1.000
_cell.length_b   1.000
_cell.length_c   1.000
_cell.angle_alpha   90.00
_cell.angle_beta   90.00
_cell.angle_gamma   90.00
#
_symmetry.space_group_name_H-M   'P 1'
#
loop_
_entity.id
_entity.type
_entity.pdbx_description
1 polymer ?
#
loop_
_entity_poly.entity_id
_entity_poly.type
_entity_poly.pdbx_seq_one_letter_code
_entity_poly.pdbx_strand_id
1 'polypeptide(L)'
;MWSAIAKGITMLMKKKALSKTLKPVIAIVIGFFLLIFIMIAYLVGSFTKEINESGEQKMKEAESTATGACTGGSVDGSGISAFEKNAKGGALEGKGKDMVKIAKKNKIPPKLFIAIVASESEWGRGANATKQKNPLSIMGAGPLQVYPSIEEGLDKGAKNLYDLYISEGLTTPEKIGPKYAPVGASNDPDDLNSNWVPTVKKIMKSFGGKEAKCSTESSGGGSDGKGFDFKGEFPKPDKSKYNGQSYPWGQCTWYVHQRRKEIGKPVPLTWGNGGDWGDNAKAQGWEVGSKPKAGAGASVKPGNFGAPPPYGHIMFVEKVKKDGGIVVSEANVKGLGVISSREFSKAETQRMQFIYDK
;
A
#
# COMPACT_ATOMS: atom_id res chain seq x y z
N MET A 1 -16.10 38.64 -18.54
CA MET A 1 -14.81 38.95 -19.18
C MET A 1 -14.88 38.94 -20.72
N TRP A 2 -15.59 38.01 -21.36
CA TRP A 2 -15.77 37.95 -22.82
C TRP A 2 -16.57 39.12 -23.44
N SER A 3 -17.53 39.70 -22.69
CA SER A 3 -18.34 40.85 -23.17
C SER A 3 -17.54 42.16 -23.28
N ALA A 4 -16.50 42.34 -22.46
CA ALA A 4 -15.64 43.53 -22.50
C ALA A 4 -14.65 43.48 -23.67
N ILE A 5 -14.13 42.29 -23.99
CA ILE A 5 -13.23 42.07 -25.13
C ILE A 5 -14.00 42.25 -26.46
N ALA A 6 -15.21 41.69 -26.55
CA ALA A 6 -16.07 41.87 -27.73
C ALA A 6 -16.42 43.35 -27.97
N LYS A 7 -16.76 44.11 -26.91
CA LYS A 7 -17.05 45.55 -27.02
C LYS A 7 -15.82 46.38 -27.40
N GLY A 8 -14.63 46.02 -26.94
CA GLY A 8 -13.37 46.68 -27.33
C GLY A 8 -13.05 46.52 -28.82
N ILE A 9 -13.27 45.33 -29.37
CA ILE A 9 -13.05 45.03 -30.79
C ILE A 9 -14.05 45.79 -31.68
N THR A 10 -15.32 45.87 -31.27
CA THR A 10 -16.35 46.62 -32.02
C THR A 10 -16.10 48.13 -32.00
N MET A 11 -15.51 48.66 -30.92
CA MET A 11 -15.17 50.08 -30.80
C MET A 11 -13.97 50.47 -31.69
N LEU A 12 -13.00 49.55 -31.85
CA LEU A 12 -11.85 49.71 -32.77
C LEU A 12 -12.25 49.72 -34.24
N MET A 13 -13.36 49.08 -34.62
CA MET A 13 -13.85 49.08 -36.01
C MET A 13 -14.61 50.35 -36.41
N LYS A 14 -15.04 51.19 -35.46
CA LYS A 14 -15.86 52.40 -35.73
C LYS A 14 -15.08 53.71 -35.88
N LYS A 15 -13.78 53.77 -35.54
CA LYS A 15 -12.95 54.95 -35.83
C LYS A 15 -12.35 54.82 -37.23
N LYS A 16 -12.94 55.58 -38.18
CA LYS A 16 -12.40 56.00 -39.49
C LYS A 16 -11.32 55.09 -40.08
N ALA A 17 -11.76 54.24 -40.99
CA ALA A 17 -10.97 53.66 -42.08
C ALA A 17 -9.51 53.30 -41.72
N LEU A 18 -9.31 52.10 -41.15
CA LEU A 18 -8.01 51.43 -41.29
C LEU A 18 -7.64 51.48 -42.78
N SER A 19 -6.49 52.10 -43.07
CA SER A 19 -6.03 52.36 -44.43
C SER A 19 -6.08 51.09 -45.28
N LYS A 20 -6.27 51.22 -46.60
CA LYS A 20 -6.23 50.09 -47.55
C LYS A 20 -4.96 49.22 -47.41
N THR A 21 -3.92 49.75 -46.77
CA THR A 21 -2.65 49.07 -46.47
C THR A 21 -2.62 48.32 -45.13
N LEU A 22 -3.42 48.69 -44.13
CA LEU A 22 -3.36 48.09 -42.78
C LEU A 22 -4.29 46.88 -42.60
N LYS A 23 -5.41 46.83 -43.33
CA LYS A 23 -6.31 45.67 -43.37
C LYS A 23 -5.64 44.38 -43.88
N PRO A 24 -4.88 44.37 -44.99
CA PRO A 24 -4.20 43.16 -45.43
C PRO A 24 -3.11 42.74 -44.44
N VAL A 25 -2.41 43.68 -43.79
CA VAL A 25 -1.37 43.36 -42.80
C VAL A 25 -1.95 42.67 -41.57
N ILE A 26 -3.08 43.16 -41.04
CA ILE A 26 -3.75 42.52 -39.90
C ILE A 26 -4.31 41.15 -40.28
N ALA A 27 -4.87 41.00 -41.49
CA ALA A 27 -5.34 39.70 -41.99
C ALA A 27 -4.19 38.69 -42.15
N ILE A 28 -3.02 39.13 -42.62
CA ILE A 28 -1.81 38.30 -42.72
C ILE A 28 -1.31 37.88 -41.34
N VAL A 29 -1.27 38.80 -40.37
CA VAL A 29 -0.82 38.49 -39.00
C VAL A 29 -1.79 37.53 -38.31
N ILE A 30 -3.10 37.75 -38.42
CA ILE A 30 -4.12 36.83 -37.86
C ILE A 30 -4.04 35.45 -38.54
N GLY A 31 -3.89 35.42 -39.87
CA GLY A 31 -3.71 34.18 -40.63
C GLY A 31 -2.45 33.40 -40.21
N PHE A 32 -1.36 34.12 -39.94
CA PHE A 32 -0.10 33.53 -39.48
C PHE A 32 -0.24 32.90 -38.08
N PHE A 33 -0.90 33.59 -37.14
CA PHE A 33 -1.15 33.03 -35.81
C PHE A 33 -2.16 31.86 -35.83
N LEU A 34 -3.16 31.89 -36.71
CA LEU A 34 -4.07 30.76 -36.93
C LEU A 34 -3.34 29.54 -37.50
N LEU A 35 -2.43 29.74 -38.45
CA LEU A 35 -1.58 28.68 -39.00
C LEU A 35 -0.67 28.07 -37.94
N ILE A 36 -0.04 28.90 -37.10
CA ILE A 36 0.76 28.42 -35.97
C ILE A 36 -0.10 27.62 -35.00
N PHE A 37 -1.31 28.09 -34.68
CA PHE A 37 -2.21 27.39 -33.75
C PHE A 37 -2.68 26.03 -34.31
N ILE A 38 -3.01 25.97 -35.60
CA ILE A 38 -3.38 24.71 -36.28
C ILE A 38 -2.18 23.76 -36.33
N MET A 39 -0.98 24.28 -36.58
CA MET A 39 0.23 23.46 -36.63
C MET A 39 0.63 22.95 -35.23
N ILE A 40 0.45 23.75 -34.18
CA ILE A 40 0.62 23.30 -32.78
C ILE A 40 -0.45 22.27 -32.41
N ALA A 41 -1.72 22.47 -32.79
CA ALA A 41 -2.77 21.49 -32.56
C ALA A 41 -2.50 20.17 -33.31
N TYR A 42 -1.95 20.24 -34.52
CA TYR A 42 -1.55 19.07 -35.30
C TYR A 42 -0.31 18.38 -34.71
N LEU A 43 0.68 19.14 -34.23
CA LEU A 43 1.84 18.61 -33.50
C LEU A 43 1.42 17.96 -32.19
N VAL A 44 0.57 18.60 -31.37
CA VAL A 44 0.06 18.02 -30.13
C VAL A 44 -0.82 16.80 -30.41
N GLY A 45 -1.65 16.82 -31.46
CA GLY A 45 -2.49 15.70 -31.90
C GLY A 45 -1.69 14.49 -32.41
N SER A 46 -0.61 14.74 -33.16
CA SER A 46 0.31 13.69 -33.62
C SER A 46 1.13 13.13 -32.47
N PHE A 47 1.67 13.99 -31.58
CA PHE A 47 2.37 13.56 -30.37
C PHE A 47 1.46 12.76 -29.42
N THR A 48 0.19 13.13 -29.26
CA THR A 48 -0.76 12.35 -28.44
C THR A 48 -1.12 11.02 -29.07
N LYS A 49 -1.23 10.95 -30.41
CA LYS A 49 -1.45 9.68 -31.13
C LYS A 49 -0.25 8.75 -31.00
N GLU A 50 0.97 9.29 -31.13
CA GLU A 50 2.23 8.54 -31.03
C GLU A 50 2.52 8.10 -29.58
N ILE A 51 2.16 8.90 -28.57
CA ILE A 51 2.18 8.51 -27.14
C ILE A 51 1.13 7.43 -26.85
N ASN A 52 -0.05 7.48 -27.47
CA ASN A 52 -1.10 6.47 -27.27
C ASN A 52 -0.76 5.14 -27.95
N GLU A 53 -0.24 5.16 -29.19
CA GLU A 53 0.16 3.96 -29.92
C GLU A 53 1.41 3.31 -29.31
N SER A 54 2.42 4.11 -28.91
CA SER A 54 3.59 3.59 -28.17
C SER A 54 3.21 3.12 -26.75
N GLY A 55 2.20 3.74 -26.14
CA GLY A 55 1.61 3.31 -24.88
C GLY A 55 0.89 1.96 -24.99
N GLU A 56 0.11 1.74 -26.05
CA GLU A 56 -0.56 0.47 -26.34
C GLU A 56 0.41 -0.65 -26.70
N GLN A 57 1.49 -0.36 -27.43
CA GLN A 57 2.55 -1.33 -27.72
C GLN A 57 3.33 -1.73 -26.46
N LYS A 58 3.69 -0.76 -25.61
CA LYS A 58 4.32 -1.03 -24.30
C LYS A 58 3.36 -1.74 -23.33
N MET A 59 2.05 -1.55 -23.48
CA MET A 59 1.03 -2.31 -22.73
C MET A 59 0.99 -3.78 -23.15
N LYS A 60 1.12 -4.11 -24.44
CA LYS A 60 1.18 -5.49 -24.93
C LYS A 60 2.49 -6.20 -24.54
N GLU A 61 3.62 -5.50 -24.57
CA GLU A 61 4.90 -6.05 -24.10
C GLU A 61 4.93 -6.27 -22.57
N ALA A 62 4.38 -5.33 -21.78
CA ALA A 62 4.28 -5.48 -20.33
C ALA A 62 3.28 -6.57 -19.90
N GLU A 63 2.28 -6.87 -20.72
CA GLU A 63 1.33 -7.99 -20.53
C GLU A 63 2.00 -9.34 -20.83
N SER A 64 3.00 -9.38 -21.73
CA SER A 64 3.75 -10.59 -22.09
C SER A 64 4.95 -10.91 -21.16
N THR A 65 5.45 -9.92 -20.40
CA THR A 65 6.62 -10.07 -19.50
C THR A 65 6.27 -10.16 -18.02
N ALA A 66 4.99 -10.04 -17.65
CA ALA A 66 4.52 -10.17 -16.27
C ALA A 66 4.26 -11.63 -15.89
N THR A 67 5.33 -12.43 -15.74
CA THR A 67 5.21 -13.75 -15.09
C THR A 67 4.85 -13.55 -13.62
N GLY A 68 3.61 -13.88 -13.26
CA GLY A 68 3.08 -13.90 -11.89
C GLY A 68 2.03 -12.84 -11.51
N ALA A 69 1.41 -12.16 -12.47
CA ALA A 69 0.40 -11.13 -12.19
C ALA A 69 -1.03 -11.70 -12.17
N CYS A 70 -1.84 -11.26 -11.20
CA CYS A 70 -3.29 -11.48 -11.18
C CYS A 70 -3.88 -11.14 -12.56
N THR A 71 -4.53 -12.08 -13.24
CA THR A 71 -5.24 -11.81 -14.49
C THR A 71 -6.71 -11.47 -14.18
N GLY A 72 -7.15 -10.29 -14.62
CA GLY A 72 -8.49 -9.76 -14.32
C GLY A 72 -8.52 -8.75 -13.17
N GLY A 73 -9.56 -7.91 -13.12
CA GLY A 73 -9.59 -6.68 -12.32
C GLY A 73 -9.24 -5.42 -13.11
N SER A 74 -9.16 -5.53 -14.44
CA SER A 74 -9.10 -4.39 -15.34
C SER A 74 -10.31 -3.48 -15.14
N VAL A 75 -10.08 -2.18 -15.12
CA VAL A 75 -11.14 -1.19 -15.32
C VAL A 75 -11.17 -0.90 -16.82
N ASP A 76 -12.28 -1.24 -17.47
CA ASP A 76 -12.48 -0.91 -18.88
C ASP A 76 -12.84 0.59 -19.04
N GLY A 77 -12.98 1.05 -20.28
CA GLY A 77 -13.33 2.45 -20.56
C GLY A 77 -14.61 2.91 -19.85
N SER A 78 -15.59 2.00 -19.68
CA SER A 78 -16.86 2.32 -19.01
C SER A 78 -16.68 2.49 -17.50
N GLY A 79 -15.83 1.69 -16.87
CA GLY A 79 -15.47 1.84 -15.47
C GLY A 79 -14.69 3.11 -15.18
N ILE A 80 -13.81 3.52 -16.09
CA ILE A 80 -13.12 4.82 -15.98
C ILE A 80 -14.12 5.96 -16.12
N SER A 81 -15.06 5.90 -17.08
CA SER A 81 -16.10 6.93 -17.18
C SER A 81 -16.99 7.00 -15.93
N ALA A 82 -17.33 5.86 -15.33
CA ALA A 82 -18.07 5.81 -14.07
C ALA A 82 -17.26 6.44 -12.92
N PHE A 83 -15.96 6.17 -12.83
CA PHE A 83 -15.09 6.83 -11.88
C PHE A 83 -15.06 8.35 -12.08
N GLU A 84 -14.81 8.82 -13.31
CA GLU A 84 -14.68 10.25 -13.61
C GLU A 84 -15.96 11.03 -13.35
N LYS A 85 -17.13 10.42 -13.62
CA LYS A 85 -18.42 11.04 -13.28
C LYS A 85 -18.55 11.33 -11.79
N ASN A 86 -18.06 10.43 -10.94
CA ASN A 86 -18.13 10.58 -9.50
C ASN A 86 -16.99 11.44 -8.93
N ALA A 87 -15.80 11.41 -9.54
CA ALA A 87 -14.63 12.19 -9.12
C ALA A 87 -14.68 13.67 -9.53
N LYS A 88 -15.60 14.05 -10.43
CA LYS A 88 -15.76 15.42 -10.92
C LYS A 88 -15.89 16.46 -9.80
N GLY A 89 -15.07 17.50 -9.87
CA GLY A 89 -14.96 18.57 -8.86
C GLY A 89 -14.08 18.20 -7.65
N GLY A 90 -13.47 17.01 -7.64
CA GLY A 90 -12.52 16.57 -6.62
C GLY A 90 -11.07 16.56 -7.11
N ALA A 91 -10.13 16.29 -6.20
CA ALA A 91 -8.70 16.22 -6.51
C ALA A 91 -8.31 15.04 -7.42
N LEU A 92 -9.22 14.08 -7.62
CA LEU A 92 -9.01 12.92 -8.49
C LEU A 92 -9.65 13.08 -9.88
N GLU A 93 -10.27 14.23 -10.19
CA GLU A 93 -10.83 14.50 -11.51
C GLU A 93 -9.76 14.36 -12.60
N GLY A 94 -10.08 13.58 -13.64
CA GLY A 94 -9.20 13.28 -14.77
C GLY A 94 -8.08 12.28 -14.46
N LYS A 95 -8.03 11.68 -13.26
CA LYS A 95 -6.93 10.81 -12.81
C LYS A 95 -7.22 9.32 -12.97
N GLY A 96 -8.38 8.91 -13.47
CA GLY A 96 -8.77 7.50 -13.60
C GLY A 96 -7.74 6.68 -14.37
N LYS A 97 -7.27 7.17 -15.53
CA LYS A 97 -6.23 6.48 -16.32
C LYS A 97 -4.88 6.42 -15.62
N ASP A 98 -4.52 7.46 -14.88
CA ASP A 98 -3.24 7.50 -14.16
C ASP A 98 -3.25 6.54 -12.98
N MET A 99 -4.37 6.40 -12.27
CA MET A 99 -4.52 5.39 -11.22
C MET A 99 -4.43 3.96 -11.76
N VAL A 100 -4.92 3.69 -12.98
CA VAL A 100 -4.67 2.39 -13.62
C VAL A 100 -3.18 2.16 -13.85
N LYS A 101 -2.44 3.16 -14.32
CA LYS A 101 -0.97 3.06 -14.50
C LYS A 101 -0.27 2.83 -13.17
N ILE A 102 -0.63 3.58 -12.12
CA ILE A 102 -0.07 3.47 -10.77
C ILE A 102 -0.34 2.08 -10.19
N ALA A 103 -1.57 1.57 -10.30
CA ALA A 103 -1.92 0.24 -9.82
C ALA A 103 -1.10 -0.85 -10.52
N LYS A 104 -1.00 -0.79 -11.86
CA LYS A 104 -0.18 -1.74 -12.64
C LYS A 104 1.29 -1.67 -12.27
N LYS A 105 1.86 -0.45 -12.18
CA LYS A 105 3.24 -0.21 -11.74
C LYS A 105 3.53 -0.87 -10.39
N ASN A 106 2.57 -0.80 -9.47
CA ASN A 106 2.69 -1.36 -8.12
C ASN A 106 2.10 -2.78 -7.98
N LYS A 107 1.79 -3.48 -9.10
CA LYS A 107 1.26 -4.86 -9.10
C LYS A 107 -0.04 -5.05 -8.30
N ILE A 108 -0.91 -4.05 -8.31
CA ILE A 108 -2.22 -4.05 -7.64
C ILE A 108 -3.33 -4.22 -8.68
N PRO A 109 -4.39 -5.00 -8.40
CA PRO A 109 -5.56 -5.04 -9.27
C PRO A 109 -6.16 -3.62 -9.44
N PRO A 110 -6.22 -3.05 -10.66
CA PRO A 110 -6.61 -1.65 -10.86
C PRO A 110 -8.01 -1.31 -10.33
N LYS A 111 -8.99 -2.19 -10.53
CA LYS A 111 -10.36 -2.01 -10.02
C LYS A 111 -10.41 -1.91 -8.50
N LEU A 112 -9.63 -2.75 -7.81
CA LEU A 112 -9.54 -2.74 -6.35
C LEU A 112 -8.89 -1.46 -5.85
N PHE A 113 -7.75 -1.08 -6.44
CA PHE A 113 -7.03 0.14 -6.09
C PHE A 113 -7.92 1.38 -6.24
N ILE A 114 -8.56 1.54 -7.39
CA ILE A 114 -9.42 2.69 -7.68
C ILE A 114 -10.63 2.73 -6.73
N ALA A 115 -11.22 1.57 -6.40
CA ALA A 115 -12.36 1.51 -5.49
C ALA A 115 -11.99 1.88 -4.05
N ILE A 116 -10.85 1.41 -3.55
CA ILE A 116 -10.35 1.79 -2.22
C ILE A 116 -10.05 3.29 -2.19
N VAL A 117 -9.28 3.81 -3.16
CA VAL A 117 -8.98 5.24 -3.26
C VAL A 117 -10.26 6.09 -3.32
N ALA A 118 -11.26 5.68 -4.09
CA ALA A 118 -12.55 6.37 -4.15
C ALA A 118 -13.30 6.36 -2.82
N SER A 119 -13.29 5.24 -2.10
CA SER A 119 -13.91 5.11 -0.78
C SER A 119 -13.22 6.01 0.26
N GLU A 120 -11.90 5.93 0.33
CA GLU A 120 -11.08 6.61 1.35
C GLU A 120 -11.05 8.13 1.20
N SER A 121 -11.14 8.62 -0.04
CA SER A 121 -11.00 10.04 -0.34
C SER A 121 -12.31 10.73 -0.66
N GLU A 122 -13.46 10.05 -0.51
CA GLU A 122 -14.77 10.54 -0.96
C GLU A 122 -14.73 10.97 -2.43
N TRP A 123 -14.20 10.10 -3.28
CA TRP A 123 -13.94 10.37 -4.71
C TRP A 123 -13.04 11.58 -4.95
N GLY A 124 -12.11 11.85 -4.04
CA GLY A 124 -11.16 12.96 -4.10
C GLY A 124 -11.68 14.27 -3.52
N ARG A 125 -12.84 14.29 -2.84
CA ARG A 125 -13.38 15.49 -2.19
C ARG A 125 -12.92 15.66 -0.75
N GLY A 126 -12.56 14.57 -0.08
CA GLY A 126 -12.07 14.57 1.29
C GLY A 126 -10.84 15.47 1.47
N ALA A 127 -10.65 15.97 2.69
CA ALA A 127 -9.48 16.79 3.05
C ALA A 127 -8.15 16.04 2.83
N ASN A 128 -8.19 14.71 2.95
CA ASN A 128 -7.07 13.84 2.67
C ASN A 128 -6.59 13.93 1.21
N ALA A 129 -7.49 13.99 0.23
CA ALA A 129 -7.12 14.18 -1.16
C ALA A 129 -6.92 15.66 -1.54
N THR A 130 -7.77 16.57 -1.05
CA THR A 130 -7.74 17.98 -1.48
C THR A 130 -6.62 18.78 -0.84
N LYS A 131 -6.43 18.66 0.47
CA LYS A 131 -5.43 19.41 1.26
C LYS A 131 -4.14 18.63 1.43
N GLN A 132 -4.24 17.37 1.84
CA GLN A 132 -3.06 16.57 2.21
C GLN A 132 -2.45 15.82 1.03
N LYS A 133 -3.16 15.73 -0.10
CA LYS A 133 -2.75 14.96 -1.28
C LYS A 133 -2.46 13.48 -0.95
N ASN A 134 -3.11 12.94 0.07
CA ASN A 134 -2.94 11.62 0.65
C ASN A 134 -4.28 10.85 0.62
N PRO A 135 -4.75 10.39 -0.55
CA PRO A 135 -6.10 9.86 -0.71
C PRO A 135 -6.33 8.49 -0.05
N LEU A 136 -5.28 7.85 0.47
CA LEU A 136 -5.34 6.59 1.24
C LEU A 136 -5.04 6.81 2.73
N SER A 137 -5.02 8.07 3.17
CA SER A 137 -4.87 8.47 4.57
C SER A 137 -3.66 7.82 5.28
N ILE A 138 -2.53 7.73 4.59
CA ILE A 138 -1.30 7.11 5.13
C ILE A 138 -0.78 7.95 6.30
N MET A 139 -0.70 7.36 7.48
CA MET A 139 -0.20 8.03 8.70
C MET A 139 1.26 7.68 9.02
N GLY A 140 1.73 6.47 8.66
CA GLY A 140 3.05 5.99 9.07
C GLY A 140 3.15 5.87 10.59
N ALA A 141 4.33 6.11 11.18
CA ALA A 141 4.54 6.12 12.63
C ALA A 141 4.25 7.50 13.28
N GLY A 142 3.61 8.42 12.55
CA GLY A 142 3.43 9.80 12.94
C GLY A 142 2.09 10.37 12.49
N PRO A 143 1.93 11.71 12.46
CA PRO A 143 0.71 12.33 11.99
C PRO A 143 0.47 12.01 10.50
N LEU A 144 -0.78 12.17 10.09
CA LEU A 144 -1.23 12.00 8.71
C LEU A 144 -0.29 12.68 7.71
N GLN A 145 0.23 11.89 6.77
CA GLN A 145 1.22 12.37 5.80
C GLN A 145 0.61 13.38 4.84
N VAL A 146 1.40 14.37 4.45
CA VAL A 146 1.04 15.36 3.43
C VAL A 146 2.02 15.23 2.27
N TYR A 147 1.51 15.06 1.06
CA TYR A 147 2.33 14.88 -0.13
C TYR A 147 2.38 16.16 -0.99
N PRO A 148 3.47 16.38 -1.74
CA PRO A 148 3.61 17.48 -2.69
C PRO A 148 2.55 17.49 -3.80
N SER A 149 2.06 16.31 -4.21
CA SER A 149 1.08 16.16 -5.30
C SER A 149 0.15 14.98 -5.07
N ILE A 150 -1.02 15.00 -5.72
CA ILE A 150 -1.99 13.90 -5.61
C ILE A 150 -1.42 12.61 -6.24
N GLU A 151 -0.63 12.75 -7.31
CA GLU A 151 0.04 11.66 -8.00
C GLU A 151 1.07 10.98 -7.10
N GLU A 152 1.84 11.75 -6.34
CA GLU A 152 2.81 11.20 -5.39
C GLU A 152 2.10 10.45 -4.25
N GLY A 153 1.04 11.01 -3.68
CA GLY A 153 0.27 10.33 -2.64
C GLY A 153 -0.41 9.05 -3.14
N LEU A 154 -0.89 9.04 -4.39
CA LEU A 154 -1.42 7.84 -5.03
C LEU A 154 -0.33 6.77 -5.22
N ASP A 155 0.88 7.15 -5.66
CA ASP A 155 1.98 6.19 -5.85
C ASP A 155 2.47 5.62 -4.51
N LYS A 156 2.63 6.47 -3.48
CA LYS A 156 3.00 6.02 -2.13
C LYS A 156 1.93 5.14 -1.51
N GLY A 157 0.65 5.49 -1.68
CA GLY A 157 -0.46 4.69 -1.20
C GLY A 157 -0.61 3.37 -1.92
N ALA A 158 -0.40 3.34 -3.24
CA ALA A 158 -0.33 2.10 -4.01
C ALA A 158 0.80 1.21 -3.48
N LYS A 159 2.01 1.76 -3.34
CA LYS A 159 3.14 1.01 -2.79
C LYS A 159 2.82 0.44 -1.40
N ASN A 160 2.25 1.25 -0.51
CA ASN A 160 1.85 0.82 0.83
C ASN A 160 0.78 -0.29 0.79
N LEU A 161 -0.23 -0.15 -0.09
CA LEU A 161 -1.27 -1.16 -0.27
C LEU A 161 -0.69 -2.48 -0.81
N TYR A 162 0.28 -2.42 -1.73
CA TYR A 162 0.96 -3.62 -2.21
C TYR A 162 1.78 -4.28 -1.11
N ASP A 163 2.65 -3.50 -0.47
CA ASP A 163 3.60 -4.00 0.53
C ASP A 163 2.86 -4.64 1.72
N LEU A 164 1.74 -4.07 2.17
CA LEU A 164 1.01 -4.49 3.37
C LEU A 164 -0.19 -5.41 3.12
N TYR A 165 -0.64 -5.60 1.88
CA TYR A 165 -1.88 -6.36 1.63
C TYR A 165 -1.76 -7.25 0.41
N ILE A 166 -1.44 -6.69 -0.75
CA ILE A 166 -1.46 -7.46 -2.00
C ILE A 166 -0.33 -8.51 -2.01
N SER A 167 0.84 -8.17 -1.49
CA SER A 167 1.98 -9.09 -1.35
C SER A 167 1.69 -10.31 -0.45
N GLU A 168 0.68 -10.20 0.41
CA GLU A 168 0.20 -11.26 1.32
C GLU A 168 -0.97 -12.07 0.74
N GLY A 169 -1.37 -11.80 -0.51
CA GLY A 169 -2.54 -12.44 -1.13
C GLY A 169 -3.89 -11.90 -0.63
N LEU A 170 -3.89 -10.76 0.08
CA LEU A 170 -5.11 -10.03 0.46
C LEU A 170 -5.61 -9.20 -0.73
N THR A 171 -6.16 -9.89 -1.73
CA THR A 171 -6.52 -9.28 -3.03
C THR A 171 -8.00 -8.96 -3.18
N THR A 172 -8.80 -9.04 -2.10
CA THR A 172 -10.23 -8.71 -2.12
C THR A 172 -10.59 -7.82 -0.92
N PRO A 173 -11.67 -7.03 -0.99
CA PRO A 173 -12.11 -6.20 0.13
C PRO A 173 -12.32 -7.00 1.41
N GLU A 174 -12.86 -8.21 1.34
CA GLU A 174 -13.09 -9.09 2.50
C GLU A 174 -11.79 -9.52 3.19
N LYS A 175 -10.72 -9.68 2.41
CA LYS A 175 -9.40 -10.02 2.93
C LYS A 175 -8.66 -8.79 3.47
N ILE A 176 -8.86 -7.63 2.87
CA ILE A 176 -8.20 -6.37 3.25
C ILE A 176 -8.87 -5.75 4.47
N GLY A 177 -10.21 -5.68 4.48
CA GLY A 177 -11.02 -4.94 5.45
C GLY A 177 -10.69 -5.22 6.91
N PRO A 178 -10.59 -6.49 7.36
CA PRO A 178 -10.26 -6.80 8.76
C PRO A 178 -8.92 -6.22 9.23
N LYS A 179 -7.96 -6.00 8.32
CA LYS A 179 -6.64 -5.41 8.60
C LYS A 179 -6.62 -3.90 8.36
N TYR A 180 -7.38 -3.43 7.37
CA TYR A 180 -7.39 -2.04 6.90
C TYR A 180 -8.35 -1.15 7.73
N ALA A 181 -9.53 -1.66 8.05
CA ALA A 181 -10.59 -0.99 8.81
C ALA A 181 -11.22 -2.00 9.79
N PRO A 182 -10.55 -2.31 10.92
CA PRO A 182 -11.03 -3.31 11.87
C PRO A 182 -12.30 -2.85 12.60
N VAL A 183 -13.35 -3.68 12.56
CA VAL A 183 -14.61 -3.46 13.29
C VAL A 183 -14.35 -3.51 14.80
N GLY A 184 -14.92 -2.56 15.54
CA GLY A 184 -14.73 -2.45 16.99
C GLY A 184 -13.38 -1.85 17.40
N ALA A 185 -12.71 -1.13 16.51
CA ALA A 185 -11.52 -0.36 16.85
C ALA A 185 -11.86 0.74 17.87
N SER A 186 -11.03 0.92 18.89
CA SER A 186 -11.28 1.89 19.97
C SER A 186 -11.33 3.35 19.48
N ASN A 187 -10.78 3.63 18.30
CA ASN A 187 -10.82 4.93 17.64
C ASN A 187 -11.93 5.06 16.58
N ASP A 188 -12.87 4.12 16.54
CA ASP A 188 -14.05 4.12 15.64
C ASP A 188 -15.34 3.92 16.46
N PRO A 189 -15.75 4.92 17.27
CA PRO A 189 -16.93 4.81 18.14
C PRO A 189 -18.25 4.77 17.38
N ASP A 190 -18.27 5.23 16.12
CA ASP A 190 -19.45 5.27 15.26
C ASP A 190 -19.58 4.03 14.35
N ASP A 191 -18.69 3.03 14.51
CA ASP A 191 -18.62 1.80 13.74
C ASP A 191 -18.62 2.03 12.21
N LEU A 192 -17.86 3.03 11.76
CA LEU A 192 -17.71 3.31 10.33
C LEU A 192 -16.95 2.19 9.62
N ASN A 193 -16.09 1.46 10.33
CA ASN A 193 -15.30 0.37 9.79
C ASN A 193 -16.16 -0.81 9.32
N SER A 194 -17.33 -1.05 9.92
CA SER A 194 -18.25 -2.11 9.46
C SER A 194 -18.77 -1.87 8.04
N ASN A 195 -18.81 -0.60 7.61
CA ASN A 195 -19.27 -0.19 6.30
C ASN A 195 -18.17 -0.17 5.23
N TRP A 196 -16.90 -0.37 5.60
CA TRP A 196 -15.78 -0.29 4.67
C TRP A 196 -15.86 -1.36 3.57
N VAL A 197 -15.96 -2.64 3.96
CA VAL A 197 -16.04 -3.76 3.00
C VAL A 197 -17.26 -3.64 2.09
N PRO A 198 -18.49 -3.41 2.59
CA PRO A 198 -19.67 -3.17 1.75
C PRO A 198 -19.48 -2.02 0.76
N THR A 199 -18.88 -0.91 1.21
CA THR A 199 -18.70 0.30 0.39
C THR A 199 -17.72 0.04 -0.75
N VAL A 200 -16.54 -0.52 -0.47
CA VAL A 200 -15.55 -0.85 -1.51
C VAL A 200 -16.13 -1.82 -2.54
N LYS A 201 -16.86 -2.85 -2.10
CA LYS A 201 -17.54 -3.78 -3.02
C LYS A 201 -18.57 -3.10 -3.90
N LYS A 202 -19.39 -2.21 -3.33
CA LYS A 202 -20.41 -1.44 -4.07
C LYS A 202 -19.76 -0.55 -5.14
N ILE A 203 -18.64 0.08 -4.80
CA ILE A 203 -17.86 0.89 -5.75
C ILE A 203 -17.24 0.00 -6.84
N MET A 204 -16.61 -1.12 -6.48
CA MET A 204 -16.05 -2.06 -7.47
C MET A 204 -17.12 -2.55 -8.46
N LYS A 205 -18.36 -2.78 -7.99
CA LYS A 205 -19.49 -3.17 -8.84
C LYS A 205 -19.93 -2.04 -9.80
N SER A 206 -19.82 -0.77 -9.39
CA SER A 206 -20.21 0.37 -10.23
C SER A 206 -19.26 0.61 -11.41
N PHE A 207 -18.05 0.04 -11.38
CA PHE A 207 -17.06 0.14 -12.45
C PHE A 207 -17.20 -0.91 -13.56
N GLY A 208 -18.17 -1.84 -13.48
CA GLY A 208 -18.35 -2.88 -14.50
C GLY A 208 -17.13 -3.81 -14.65
N GLY A 209 -17.07 -4.59 -15.74
CA GLY A 209 -15.95 -5.50 -16.06
C GLY A 209 -15.87 -6.80 -15.24
N LYS A 210 -15.18 -7.82 -15.77
CA LYS A 210 -14.99 -9.12 -15.08
C LYS A 210 -14.33 -8.93 -13.70
N GLU A 211 -14.76 -9.70 -12.71
CA GLU A 211 -14.08 -9.80 -11.42
C GLU A 211 -12.66 -10.33 -11.62
N ALA A 212 -11.73 -9.93 -10.75
CA ALA A 212 -10.38 -10.47 -10.79
C ALA A 212 -10.45 -11.96 -10.47
N LYS A 213 -10.22 -12.81 -11.47
CA LYS A 213 -9.94 -14.22 -11.24
C LYS A 213 -8.43 -14.33 -11.06
N CYS A 214 -7.97 -14.16 -9.82
CA CYS A 214 -6.70 -14.76 -9.46
C CYS A 214 -6.91 -16.27 -9.59
N SER A 215 -6.48 -16.87 -10.71
CA SER A 215 -6.41 -18.31 -10.79
C SER A 215 -5.47 -18.77 -9.69
N THR A 216 -6.05 -19.35 -8.66
CA THR A 216 -5.40 -20.32 -7.80
C THR A 216 -5.01 -21.50 -8.69
N GLU A 217 -3.93 -21.35 -9.44
CA GLU A 217 -3.01 -22.47 -9.48
C GLU A 217 -2.41 -22.55 -8.09
N SER A 218 -2.52 -23.74 -7.49
CA SER A 218 -1.77 -24.13 -6.33
C SER A 218 -0.28 -24.11 -6.66
N SER A 219 0.30 -22.92 -6.82
CA SER A 219 1.69 -22.64 -6.49
C SER A 219 1.63 -22.22 -5.01
N GLY A 220 1.98 -23.07 -4.05
CA GLY A 220 3.38 -23.43 -3.94
C GLY A 220 4.21 -22.16 -4.02
N GLY A 221 3.98 -21.25 -3.07
CA GLY A 221 4.31 -19.83 -3.18
C GLY A 221 4.07 -19.10 -1.85
N GLY A 222 4.06 -19.79 -0.71
CA GLY A 222 5.24 -19.82 0.16
C GLY A 222 6.48 -19.19 -0.47
N SER A 223 7.24 -18.44 0.31
CA SER A 223 8.65 -18.28 0.01
C SER A 223 9.21 -19.68 -0.29
N ASP A 224 9.39 -20.04 -1.56
CA ASP A 224 10.45 -20.93 -1.95
C ASP A 224 11.69 -20.19 -1.43
N GLY A 225 12.14 -20.57 -0.24
CA GLY A 225 13.06 -21.69 -0.17
C GLY A 225 14.26 -21.64 -1.12
N LYS A 226 14.47 -20.57 -1.90
CA LYS A 226 15.74 -20.27 -2.52
C LYS A 226 16.54 -19.44 -1.52
N GLY A 227 16.93 -20.11 -0.44
CA GLY A 227 17.98 -19.67 0.47
C GLY A 227 17.67 -19.64 1.97
N PHE A 228 16.44 -19.95 2.42
CA PHE A 228 16.12 -19.93 3.84
C PHE A 228 16.01 -21.34 4.43
N ASP A 229 17.15 -21.87 4.86
CA ASP A 229 17.25 -23.12 5.60
C ASP A 229 16.78 -22.92 7.04
N PHE A 230 15.54 -23.32 7.33
CA PHE A 230 14.95 -23.20 8.66
C PHE A 230 15.41 -24.34 9.55
N LYS A 231 16.55 -24.15 10.24
CA LYS A 231 17.18 -25.14 11.14
C LYS A 231 16.56 -25.16 12.54
N GLY A 232 15.23 -25.31 12.63
CA GLY A 232 14.49 -25.36 13.89
C GLY A 232 14.11 -26.77 14.33
N GLU A 233 13.77 -26.93 15.62
CA GLU A 233 13.20 -28.17 16.17
C GLU A 233 11.67 -28.24 16.01
N PHE A 234 11.03 -27.13 15.67
CA PHE A 234 9.58 -27.02 15.48
C PHE A 234 9.20 -27.06 13.99
N PRO A 235 7.93 -27.43 13.65
CA PRO A 235 7.41 -27.33 12.30
C PRO A 235 7.63 -25.92 11.74
N LYS A 236 7.90 -25.78 10.44
CA LYS A 236 8.09 -24.44 9.83
C LYS A 236 6.89 -23.54 10.14
N PRO A 237 7.09 -22.22 10.36
CA PRO A 237 6.00 -21.28 10.61
C PRO A 237 4.95 -21.36 9.51
N ASP A 238 3.70 -21.59 9.89
CA ASP A 238 2.57 -21.78 8.99
C ASP A 238 1.62 -20.59 9.14
N LYS A 239 1.87 -19.56 8.32
CA LYS A 239 1.08 -18.33 8.34
C LYS A 239 -0.43 -18.56 8.17
N SER A 240 -0.87 -19.70 7.63
CA SER A 240 -2.30 -20.02 7.53
C SER A 240 -2.97 -20.19 8.90
N LYS A 241 -2.19 -20.52 9.94
CA LYS A 241 -2.65 -20.66 11.33
C LYS A 241 -2.65 -19.35 12.10
N TYR A 242 -2.14 -18.27 11.50
CA TYR A 242 -2.00 -16.97 12.15
C TYR A 242 -3.31 -16.18 12.03
N ASN A 243 -4.29 -16.51 12.87
CA ASN A 243 -5.61 -15.85 12.92
C ASN A 243 -5.97 -15.34 14.33
N GLY A 244 -6.99 -14.48 14.42
CA GLY A 244 -7.55 -13.94 15.67
C GLY A 244 -6.88 -12.66 16.20
N GLN A 245 -7.28 -12.24 17.41
CA GLN A 245 -6.69 -11.09 18.10
C GLN A 245 -5.19 -11.31 18.32
N SER A 246 -4.38 -10.30 18.01
CA SER A 246 -2.93 -10.36 18.11
C SER A 246 -2.34 -8.97 18.30
N TYR A 247 -1.05 -8.91 18.64
CA TYR A 247 -0.20 -7.73 18.46
C TYR A 247 -0.22 -7.22 17.00
N PRO A 248 0.18 -5.96 16.76
CA PRO A 248 0.18 -5.35 15.42
C PRO A 248 0.88 -6.23 14.39
N TRP A 249 0.16 -6.53 13.32
CA TRP A 249 0.59 -7.49 12.30
C TRP A 249 1.98 -7.18 11.76
N GLY A 250 2.74 -8.24 11.49
CA GLY A 250 4.06 -8.16 10.88
C GLY A 250 5.18 -7.72 11.82
N GLN A 251 4.86 -7.26 13.03
CA GLN A 251 5.82 -6.93 14.08
C GLN A 251 6.41 -8.19 14.74
N CYS A 252 7.52 -8.01 15.45
CA CYS A 252 8.17 -9.08 16.20
C CYS A 252 7.25 -9.73 17.25
N THR A 253 6.48 -8.91 17.98
CA THR A 253 5.51 -9.36 18.99
C THR A 253 4.35 -10.15 18.38
N TRP A 254 3.84 -9.73 17.22
CA TRP A 254 2.84 -10.47 16.44
C TRP A 254 3.37 -11.85 16.06
N TYR A 255 4.56 -11.90 15.48
CA TYR A 255 5.12 -13.16 15.02
C TYR A 255 5.34 -14.14 16.17
N VAL A 256 5.96 -13.70 17.27
CA VAL A 256 6.25 -14.58 18.41
C VAL A 256 4.97 -15.02 19.11
N HIS A 257 3.96 -14.15 19.23
CA HIS A 257 2.64 -14.53 19.76
C HIS A 257 2.00 -15.66 18.94
N GLN A 258 1.96 -15.50 17.62
CA GLN A 258 1.37 -16.49 16.72
C GLN A 258 2.19 -17.79 16.67
N ARG A 259 3.51 -17.68 16.71
CA ARG A 259 4.43 -18.83 16.70
C ARG A 259 4.32 -19.66 17.98
N ARG A 260 4.18 -18.99 19.13
CA ARG A 260 3.88 -19.61 20.43
C ARG A 260 2.51 -20.30 20.42
N LYS A 261 1.49 -19.67 19.84
CA LYS A 261 0.15 -20.25 19.67
C LYS A 261 0.17 -21.50 18.77
N GLU A 262 0.94 -21.49 17.68
CA GLU A 262 1.09 -22.63 16.77
C GLU A 262 1.58 -23.90 17.45
N ILE A 263 2.47 -23.77 18.44
CA ILE A 263 3.00 -24.90 19.21
C ILE A 263 2.15 -25.22 20.45
N GLY A 264 0.92 -24.66 20.53
CA GLY A 264 -0.02 -24.90 21.63
C GLY A 264 0.35 -24.17 22.93
N LYS A 265 1.22 -23.16 22.87
CA LYS A 265 1.74 -22.45 24.06
C LYS A 265 1.53 -20.94 23.97
N PRO A 266 0.26 -20.46 23.85
CA PRO A 266 -0.04 -19.06 23.61
C PRO A 266 0.48 -18.15 24.73
N VAL A 267 0.72 -16.89 24.38
CA VAL A 267 1.12 -15.81 25.31
C VAL A 267 0.07 -14.69 25.26
N PRO A 268 -0.13 -13.92 26.34
CA PRO A 268 -1.13 -12.84 26.35
C PRO A 268 -0.75 -11.68 25.43
N LEU A 269 -1.70 -10.77 25.20
CA LEU A 269 -1.52 -9.59 24.34
C LEU A 269 -1.10 -8.33 25.12
N THR A 270 -0.84 -8.45 26.42
CA THR A 270 -0.68 -7.32 27.35
C THR A 270 0.77 -6.91 27.62
N TRP A 271 1.76 -7.61 27.05
CA TRP A 271 3.17 -7.41 27.39
C TRP A 271 3.89 -6.27 26.66
N GLY A 272 3.19 -5.48 25.84
CA GLY A 272 3.76 -4.32 25.19
C GLY A 272 4.79 -4.67 24.10
N ASN A 273 5.88 -3.90 24.02
CA ASN A 273 6.89 -4.03 22.96
C ASN A 273 7.81 -5.23 23.20
N GLY A 274 8.57 -5.62 22.17
CA GLY A 274 9.41 -6.82 22.23
C GLY A 274 10.42 -6.82 23.39
N GLY A 275 11.00 -5.66 23.72
CA GLY A 275 11.94 -5.54 24.85
C GLY A 275 11.29 -5.50 26.24
N ASP A 276 9.98 -5.29 26.30
CA ASP A 276 9.20 -5.21 27.54
C ASP A 276 8.71 -6.58 27.99
N TRP A 277 8.63 -7.55 27.08
CA TRP A 277 8.04 -8.86 27.33
C TRP A 277 8.67 -9.61 28.50
N GLY A 278 10.00 -9.58 28.64
CA GLY A 278 10.68 -10.24 29.76
C GLY A 278 10.23 -9.72 31.13
N ASP A 279 10.15 -8.40 31.29
CA ASP A 279 9.80 -7.77 32.57
C ASP A 279 8.30 -7.90 32.84
N ASN A 280 7.46 -7.71 31.82
CA ASN A 280 6.01 -7.81 31.92
C ASN A 280 5.54 -9.26 32.16
N ALA A 281 6.17 -10.25 31.51
CA ALA A 281 5.89 -11.66 31.76
C ALA A 281 6.24 -12.03 33.20
N LYS A 282 7.42 -11.60 33.70
CA LYS A 282 7.84 -11.82 35.08
C LYS A 282 6.88 -11.17 36.09
N ALA A 283 6.46 -9.92 35.83
CA ALA A 283 5.49 -9.21 36.67
C ALA A 283 4.12 -9.91 36.72
N GLN A 284 3.76 -10.64 35.65
CA GLN A 284 2.54 -11.45 35.58
C GLN A 284 2.73 -12.91 36.02
N GLY A 285 3.84 -13.23 36.68
CA GLY A 285 4.09 -14.54 37.29
C GLY A 285 4.53 -15.64 36.31
N TRP A 286 4.97 -15.29 35.10
CA TRP A 286 5.57 -16.26 34.18
C TRP A 286 7.02 -16.56 34.58
N GLU A 287 7.47 -17.79 34.29
CA GLU A 287 8.87 -18.15 34.47
C GLU A 287 9.74 -17.44 33.41
N VAL A 288 10.65 -16.60 33.88
CA VAL A 288 11.59 -15.85 33.03
C VAL A 288 13.01 -16.06 33.56
N GLY A 289 13.94 -16.40 32.68
CA GLY A 289 15.33 -16.66 33.05
C GLY A 289 16.35 -16.26 31.99
N SER A 290 17.60 -16.68 32.19
CA SER A 290 18.74 -16.39 31.32
C SER A 290 19.24 -17.59 30.50
N LYS A 291 18.60 -18.76 30.65
CA LYS A 291 18.98 -19.98 29.94
C LYS A 291 18.13 -20.14 28.68
N PRO A 292 18.73 -20.29 27.49
CA PRO A 292 17.95 -20.52 26.29
C PRO A 292 17.21 -21.85 26.34
N LYS A 293 15.95 -21.87 25.88
CA LYS A 293 15.12 -23.06 25.76
C LYS A 293 14.36 -23.01 24.44
N ALA A 294 14.34 -24.12 23.70
CA ALA A 294 13.54 -24.23 22.49
C ALA A 294 12.06 -23.98 22.82
N GLY A 295 11.39 -23.14 22.02
CA GLY A 295 10.00 -22.75 22.20
C GLY A 295 9.79 -21.51 23.08
N ALA A 296 10.85 -21.00 23.72
CA ALA A 296 10.80 -19.78 24.54
C ALA A 296 10.75 -18.51 23.68
N GLY A 297 10.22 -17.43 24.25
CA GLY A 297 10.40 -16.07 23.72
C GLY A 297 11.71 -15.47 24.21
N ALA A 298 12.58 -14.99 23.32
CA ALA A 298 13.84 -14.32 23.65
C ALA A 298 13.67 -12.79 23.54
N SER A 299 13.46 -12.15 24.68
CA SER A 299 13.25 -10.70 24.83
C SER A 299 14.58 -9.97 24.91
N VAL A 300 14.72 -8.93 24.09
CA VAL A 300 15.94 -8.15 23.90
C VAL A 300 15.65 -6.67 24.19
N LYS A 301 16.40 -6.09 25.14
CA LYS A 301 16.27 -4.67 25.49
C LYS A 301 16.66 -3.75 24.32
N PRO A 302 16.11 -2.53 24.27
CA PRO A 302 16.48 -1.51 23.27
C PRO A 302 17.99 -1.33 23.13
N GLY A 303 18.48 -1.13 21.91
CA GLY A 303 19.91 -0.89 21.62
C GLY A 303 20.78 -2.15 21.53
N ASN A 304 20.26 -3.34 21.82
CA ASN A 304 20.99 -4.60 21.69
C ASN A 304 20.67 -5.30 20.36
N PHE A 305 21.67 -5.89 19.70
CA PHE A 305 21.51 -6.74 18.50
C PHE A 305 20.72 -6.10 17.34
N GLY A 306 20.79 -4.77 17.21
CA GLY A 306 20.05 -3.99 16.22
C GLY A 306 18.59 -3.69 16.59
N ALA A 307 18.18 -3.98 17.83
CA ALA A 307 16.83 -3.69 18.32
C ALA A 307 16.62 -2.17 18.45
N PRO A 308 15.59 -1.60 17.77
CA PRO A 308 15.39 -0.16 17.73
C PRO A 308 14.98 0.40 19.09
N PRO A 309 15.61 1.49 19.57
CA PRO A 309 15.04 2.31 20.64
C PRO A 309 13.77 3.02 20.16
N PRO A 310 12.69 3.08 20.96
CA PRO A 310 12.57 2.61 22.35
C PRO A 310 12.03 1.18 22.52
N TYR A 311 11.79 0.42 21.44
CA TYR A 311 10.92 -0.77 21.47
C TYR A 311 11.59 -2.07 21.90
N GLY A 312 12.90 -2.21 21.69
CA GLY A 312 13.56 -3.50 21.86
C GLY A 312 13.08 -4.52 20.81
N HIS A 313 13.22 -5.81 21.10
CA HIS A 313 12.86 -6.87 20.16
C HIS A 313 12.51 -8.18 20.86
N ILE A 314 11.64 -9.00 20.26
CA ILE A 314 11.30 -10.35 20.73
C ILE A 314 11.47 -11.33 19.59
N MET A 315 12.06 -12.49 19.89
CA MET A 315 12.31 -13.56 18.93
C MET A 315 11.77 -14.88 19.50
N PHE A 316 11.48 -15.85 18.64
CA PHE A 316 11.12 -17.20 19.07
C PHE A 316 12.34 -18.12 18.96
N VAL A 317 12.66 -18.87 20.01
CA VAL A 317 13.80 -19.78 20.02
C VAL A 317 13.41 -21.08 19.31
N GLU A 318 13.88 -21.26 18.08
CA GLU A 318 13.59 -22.45 17.27
C GLU A 318 14.44 -23.65 17.70
N LYS A 319 15.67 -23.42 18.14
CA LYS A 319 16.62 -24.47 18.55
C LYS A 319 17.67 -23.94 19.50
N VAL A 320 18.10 -24.78 20.44
CA VAL A 320 19.33 -24.57 21.23
C VAL A 320 20.41 -25.50 20.69
N LYS A 321 21.55 -24.94 20.30
CA LYS A 321 22.71 -25.67 19.77
C LYS A 321 23.48 -26.36 20.89
N LYS A 322 24.25 -27.40 20.56
CA LYS A 322 25.08 -28.14 21.55
C LYS A 322 26.11 -27.25 22.27
N ASP A 323 26.59 -26.21 21.60
CA ASP A 323 27.53 -25.22 22.14
C ASP A 323 26.86 -24.18 23.07
N GLY A 324 25.53 -24.24 23.24
CA GLY A 324 24.74 -23.30 24.02
C GLY A 324 24.31 -22.03 23.27
N GLY A 325 24.62 -21.90 21.98
CA GLY A 325 24.03 -20.88 21.12
C GLY A 325 22.57 -21.22 20.75
N ILE A 326 21.90 -20.30 20.06
CA ILE A 326 20.52 -20.48 19.63
C ILE A 326 20.33 -20.18 18.15
N VAL A 327 19.35 -20.86 17.54
CA VAL A 327 18.73 -20.47 16.28
C VAL A 327 17.37 -19.89 16.62
N VAL A 328 17.07 -18.70 16.11
CA VAL A 328 15.79 -18.03 16.34
C VAL A 328 15.04 -17.81 15.04
N SER A 329 13.75 -17.58 15.17
CA SER A 329 12.89 -17.02 14.14
C SER A 329 12.27 -15.72 14.64
N GLU A 330 12.06 -14.77 13.73
CA GLU A 330 11.60 -13.42 14.07
C GLU A 330 10.95 -12.74 12.87
N ALA A 331 10.21 -11.66 13.11
CA ALA A 331 9.66 -10.81 12.05
C ALA A 331 10.12 -9.35 12.18
N ASN A 332 10.01 -8.62 11.08
CA ASN A 332 10.33 -7.18 10.98
C ASN A 332 11.81 -6.81 11.13
N VAL A 333 12.75 -7.76 10.97
CA VAL A 333 14.19 -7.45 10.89
C VAL A 333 14.64 -7.24 9.44
N LYS A 334 14.11 -8.03 8.51
CA LYS A 334 14.40 -7.91 7.06
C LYS A 334 13.29 -7.21 6.27
N GLY A 335 12.40 -6.52 6.97
CA GLY A 335 11.20 -5.89 6.41
C GLY A 335 9.92 -6.33 7.12
N LEU A 336 8.90 -5.50 7.08
CA LEU A 336 7.63 -5.72 7.79
C LEU A 336 6.95 -7.02 7.33
N GLY A 337 6.57 -7.87 8.29
CA GLY A 337 5.95 -9.18 8.01
C GLY A 337 6.87 -10.23 7.39
N VAL A 338 8.13 -9.88 7.11
CA VAL A 338 9.15 -10.82 6.63
C VAL A 338 9.65 -11.61 7.83
N ILE A 339 9.39 -12.92 7.80
CA ILE A 339 9.94 -13.86 8.77
C ILE A 339 11.37 -14.17 8.36
N SER A 340 12.31 -13.97 9.28
CA SER A 340 13.71 -14.31 9.11
C SER A 340 14.22 -15.15 10.28
N SER A 341 15.45 -15.65 10.16
CA SER A 341 16.13 -16.44 11.16
C SER A 341 17.54 -15.90 11.30
N ARG A 342 18.03 -15.95 12.53
CA ARG A 342 19.39 -15.60 12.92
C ARG A 342 19.90 -16.64 13.89
N GLU A 343 21.22 -16.74 13.96
CA GLU A 343 21.89 -17.49 15.02
C GLU A 343 22.54 -16.52 16.00
N PHE A 344 22.54 -16.89 17.27
CA PHE A 344 23.26 -16.20 18.33
C PHE A 344 24.18 -17.20 19.04
N SER A 345 25.37 -16.74 19.41
CA SER A 345 26.31 -17.49 20.23
C SER A 345 25.83 -17.58 21.69
N LYS A 346 26.41 -18.53 22.44
CA LYS A 346 26.17 -18.66 23.90
C LYS A 346 26.50 -17.39 24.69
N ALA A 347 27.46 -16.60 24.23
CA ALA A 347 27.83 -15.35 24.88
C ALA A 347 26.74 -14.28 24.65
N GLU A 348 26.21 -14.19 23.44
CA GLU A 348 25.16 -13.23 23.10
C GLU A 348 23.83 -13.55 23.80
N THR A 349 23.52 -14.83 24.03
CA THR A 349 22.30 -15.24 24.74
C THR A 349 22.26 -14.71 26.17
N GLN A 350 23.40 -14.39 26.79
CA GLN A 350 23.45 -13.84 28.16
C GLN A 350 22.85 -12.43 28.26
N ARG A 351 22.65 -11.74 27.12
CA ARG A 351 22.04 -10.40 27.04
C ARG A 351 20.54 -10.45 26.73
N MET A 352 19.93 -11.64 26.82
CA MET A 352 18.52 -11.88 26.51
C MET A 352 17.78 -12.36 27.76
N GLN A 353 16.49 -12.04 27.84
CA GLN A 353 15.58 -12.66 28.81
C GLN A 353 14.74 -13.71 28.09
N PHE A 354 14.76 -14.95 28.58
CA PHE A 354 13.97 -16.05 28.02
C PHE A 354 12.69 -16.23 28.82
N ILE A 355 11.56 -16.13 28.12
CA ILE A 355 10.21 -16.31 28.66
C ILE A 355 9.79 -17.75 28.35
N TYR A 356 9.61 -18.55 29.39
CA TYR A 356 9.27 -19.96 29.25
C TYR A 356 7.75 -20.17 29.22
N ASP A 357 7.35 -21.43 29.33
CA ASP A 357 5.94 -21.79 29.45
C ASP A 357 5.40 -21.43 30.83
N LYS A 358 4.10 -21.17 30.90
CA LYS A 358 3.41 -20.95 32.17
C LYS A 358 3.17 -22.26 32.89
#